data_AF-A0A849RZT4-F1
#
_entry.id   AF-A0A849RZT4-F1
#
_cell.length_a   1.000
_cell.length_b   1.000
_cell.length_c   1.000
_cell.angle_alpha   90.00
_cell.angle_beta   90.00
_cell.angle_gamma   90.00
#
_symmetry.space_group_name_H-M   'P 1'
#
loop_
_entity.id
_entity.type
_entity.pdbx_description
1 polymer ?
#
loop_
_entity_poly.entity_id
_entity_poly.type
_entity_poly.pdbx_seq_one_letter_code
_entity_poly.pdbx_strand_id
1 'polypeptide(L)'
;MNKLSEIVRYGTHADLLNSDLSRDIETLGREFAQPIDLNHVFNYRVRYCLFIELIRFTEGPNAAIKRIEQDHADGLYYRIYMLAGATVYRRENKYEEELYFIRKVYENSKLDPYVAQRYASSLLSNNFPEDAAAILLQSIDNVASAAQAVPALVLIADACQWNVLREGLKYVTDILRRGDSTIPAGTLETLEERLRQSSTDKKSNIPLLSISLERDRRKRELQRKLYSFCGLQIEFINGIPGATLPRIAETFLCPSGFLVGASSKGAIGCALSHIKAWEFMTEKNYEYAVILEDDGTPYYGFNPETLINDAGSDFDILLINQRMSSLIGPPTHYKYVGCVNVSERLHQMPDTQQGWGGDGYILSRNGAKQLLHCIGVDGILGHIDGQLISYGYDGQIMAQSRAQVTAAMVMAKSKSKDRLNVKCLNFPAVHQMHFDYSSSNEESKKGGMP
;
A
#
# COMPACT_ATOMS: atom_id res chain seq x y z
N MET A 1 26.19 -10.69 12.86
CA MET A 1 26.28 -10.00 11.56
C MET A 1 25.06 -10.24 10.66
N ASN A 2 24.70 -11.47 10.26
CA ASN A 2 23.55 -11.70 9.33
C ASN A 2 22.15 -11.30 9.87
N LYS A 3 21.96 -11.24 11.19
CA LYS A 3 20.72 -10.73 11.84
C LYS A 3 20.66 -9.20 11.94
N LEU A 4 21.81 -8.52 11.91
CA LEU A 4 21.96 -7.07 12.01
C LEU A 4 21.67 -6.36 10.68
N SER A 5 21.99 -7.01 9.54
CA SER A 5 21.59 -6.56 8.21
C SER A 5 20.07 -6.48 8.00
N GLU A 6 19.27 -7.20 8.79
CA GLU A 6 17.81 -7.15 8.71
C GLU A 6 17.22 -5.92 9.40
N ILE A 7 17.86 -5.41 10.46
CA ILE A 7 17.46 -4.19 11.18
C ILE A 7 17.93 -2.96 10.40
N VAL A 8 19.15 -2.99 9.86
CA VAL A 8 19.76 -1.85 9.15
C VAL A 8 19.19 -1.61 7.75
N ARG A 9 18.59 -2.60 7.09
CA ARG A 9 17.88 -2.36 5.81
C ARG A 9 16.65 -1.43 5.94
N TYR A 10 16.18 -1.14 7.15
CA TYR A 10 15.02 -0.28 7.41
C TYR A 10 15.35 1.15 7.83
N GLY A 11 16.63 1.49 7.99
CA GLY A 11 17.09 2.84 8.30
C GLY A 11 18.32 3.19 7.47
N THR A 12 18.47 4.44 7.06
CA THR A 12 19.65 4.97 6.34
C THR A 12 20.96 4.96 7.17
N HIS A 13 21.03 4.16 8.23
CA HIS A 13 22.13 4.16 9.21
C HIS A 13 22.97 2.89 9.06
N ALA A 14 23.83 2.88 8.03
CA ALA A 14 24.84 1.83 7.83
C ALA A 14 25.82 1.70 9.02
N ASP A 15 25.93 2.75 9.84
CA ASP A 15 26.88 2.84 10.95
C ASP A 15 26.61 1.84 12.09
N LEU A 16 25.38 1.32 12.21
CA LEU A 16 25.00 0.32 13.22
C LEU A 16 25.46 -1.12 12.88
N LEU A 17 26.03 -1.36 11.69
CA LEU A 17 26.43 -2.72 11.28
C LEU A 17 27.75 -3.20 11.90
N ASN A 18 28.54 -2.32 12.50
CA ASN A 18 29.92 -2.61 12.91
C ASN A 18 30.18 -2.56 14.43
N SER A 19 29.14 -2.39 15.26
CA SER A 19 29.25 -2.21 16.71
C SER A 19 28.75 -3.41 17.53
N ASP A 20 29.22 -3.49 18.78
CA ASP A 20 28.72 -4.43 19.79
C ASP A 20 27.29 -4.05 20.18
N LEU A 21 26.34 -4.92 19.83
CA LEU A 21 24.91 -4.68 19.99
C LEU A 21 24.51 -4.30 21.42
N SER A 22 25.18 -4.90 22.42
CA SER A 22 24.92 -4.60 23.83
C SER A 22 25.33 -3.18 24.18
N ARG A 23 26.45 -2.71 23.61
CA ARG A 23 26.95 -1.34 23.76
C ARG A 23 26.04 -0.33 23.06
N ASP A 24 25.42 -0.69 21.94
CA ASP A 24 24.46 0.17 21.25
C ASP A 24 23.15 0.30 22.03
N ILE A 25 22.65 -0.79 22.62
CA ILE A 25 21.49 -0.76 23.54
C ILE A 25 21.79 0.16 24.72
N GLU A 26 22.95 0.02 25.36
CA GLU A 26 23.34 0.90 26.48
C GLU A 26 23.55 2.35 26.05
N THR A 27 24.04 2.60 24.85
CA THR A 27 24.27 3.96 24.33
C THR A 27 22.94 4.64 24.02
N LEU A 28 22.05 3.97 23.29
CA LEU A 28 20.68 4.45 23.02
C LEU A 28 19.88 4.58 24.31
N GLY A 29 20.01 3.62 25.24
CA GLY A 29 19.36 3.67 26.54
C GLY A 29 19.79 4.87 27.38
N ARG A 30 21.07 5.27 27.30
CA ARG A 30 21.59 6.50 27.93
C ARG A 30 21.11 7.77 27.21
N GLU A 31 21.04 7.76 25.88
CA GLU A 31 20.48 8.86 25.08
C GLU A 31 19.02 9.13 25.47
N PHE A 32 18.23 8.07 25.68
CA PHE A 32 16.81 8.16 26.03
C PHE A 32 16.50 8.33 27.52
N ALA A 33 17.51 8.31 28.39
CA ALA A 33 17.35 8.64 29.81
C ALA A 33 17.33 10.16 30.07
N GLN A 34 17.67 10.98 29.08
CA GLN A 34 17.64 12.44 29.18
C GLN A 34 16.28 13.01 28.71
N PRO A 35 15.82 14.14 29.25
CA PRO A 35 14.59 14.81 28.79
C PRO A 35 14.64 15.11 27.28
N ILE A 36 13.55 14.80 26.57
CA ILE A 36 13.46 14.95 25.11
C ILE A 36 13.22 16.40 24.74
N ASP A 37 14.10 16.99 23.92
CA ASP A 37 13.81 18.26 23.24
C ASP A 37 12.74 18.06 22.16
N LEU A 38 11.61 18.76 22.30
CA LEU A 38 10.47 18.68 21.40
C LEU A 38 10.82 19.06 19.94
N ASN A 39 11.86 19.88 19.73
CA ASN A 39 12.31 20.26 18.39
C ASN A 39 12.94 19.08 17.61
N HIS A 40 13.34 18.01 18.31
CA HIS A 40 14.00 16.84 17.72
C HIS A 40 13.11 15.58 17.65
N VAL A 41 11.81 15.72 17.95
CA VAL A 41 10.86 14.60 18.10
C VAL A 41 10.80 13.67 16.89
N PHE A 42 11.00 14.17 15.66
CA PHE A 42 10.95 13.31 14.48
C PHE A 42 12.12 12.33 14.40
N ASN A 43 13.36 12.81 14.57
CA ASN A 43 14.55 11.97 14.57
C ASN A 43 14.56 11.05 15.80
N TYR A 44 14.13 11.59 16.94
CA TYR A 44 13.99 10.83 18.18
C TYR A 44 13.00 9.68 18.03
N ARG A 45 11.84 9.91 17.39
CA ARG A 45 10.81 8.88 17.14
C ARG A 45 11.37 7.68 16.39
N VAL A 46 12.11 7.89 15.30
CA VAL A 46 12.67 6.80 14.50
C VAL A 46 13.69 6.01 15.31
N ARG A 47 14.63 6.70 15.98
CA ARG A 47 15.64 6.06 16.82
C ARG A 47 15.03 5.29 17.99
N TYR A 48 14.01 5.84 18.64
CA TYR A 48 13.34 5.20 19.76
C TYR A 48 12.61 3.93 19.29
N CYS A 49 11.88 3.98 18.19
CA CYS A 49 11.26 2.77 17.63
C CYS A 49 12.31 1.70 17.26
N LEU A 50 13.48 2.09 16.73
CA LEU A 50 14.58 1.16 16.45
C LEU A 50 15.17 0.54 17.74
N PHE A 51 15.32 1.34 18.80
CA PHE A 51 15.76 0.84 20.10
C PHE A 51 14.76 -0.16 20.71
N ILE A 52 13.46 0.13 20.63
CA ILE A 52 12.42 -0.79 21.06
C ILE A 52 12.41 -2.06 20.21
N GLU A 53 12.59 -1.97 18.90
CA GLU A 53 12.72 -3.15 18.03
C GLU A 53 13.95 -3.99 18.41
N LEU A 54 15.04 -3.33 18.81
CA LEU A 54 16.24 -4.01 19.27
C LEU A 54 15.98 -4.79 20.56
N ILE A 55 15.34 -4.18 21.57
CA ILE A 55 14.90 -4.87 22.79
C ILE A 55 13.95 -6.02 22.45
N ARG A 56 12.96 -5.81 21.58
CA ARG A 56 12.03 -6.86 21.15
C ARG A 56 12.78 -8.06 20.58
N PHE A 57 13.82 -7.80 19.79
CA PHE A 57 14.62 -8.85 19.15
C PHE A 57 15.55 -9.58 20.13
N THR A 58 16.19 -8.86 21.06
CA THR A 58 17.19 -9.44 21.98
C THR A 58 16.59 -10.02 23.25
N GLU A 59 15.55 -9.38 23.78
CA GLU A 59 14.94 -9.69 25.10
C GLU A 59 13.47 -10.13 24.99
N GLY A 60 12.86 -10.02 23.81
CA GLY A 60 11.49 -10.43 23.54
C GLY A 60 10.46 -9.28 23.64
N PRO A 61 9.24 -9.48 23.11
CA PRO A 61 8.22 -8.44 23.02
C PRO A 61 7.72 -7.93 24.37
N ASN A 62 7.64 -8.78 25.39
CA ASN A 62 7.20 -8.35 26.71
C ASN A 62 8.20 -7.39 27.37
N ALA A 63 9.51 -7.59 27.16
CA ALA A 63 10.54 -6.69 27.65
C ALA A 63 10.45 -5.32 26.96
N ALA A 64 10.23 -5.32 25.64
CA ALA A 64 10.02 -4.11 24.86
C ALA A 64 8.79 -3.32 25.33
N ILE A 65 7.64 -3.96 25.51
CA ILE A 65 6.42 -3.29 26.03
C ILE A 65 6.65 -2.75 27.45
N LYS A 66 7.24 -3.55 28.35
CA LYS A 66 7.55 -3.10 29.71
C LYS A 66 8.46 -1.86 29.70
N ARG A 67 9.45 -1.82 28.80
CA ARG A 67 10.33 -0.66 28.65
C ARG A 67 9.56 0.57 28.17
N ILE A 68 8.71 0.41 27.16
CA ILE A 68 7.87 1.49 26.63
C ILE A 68 6.95 2.07 27.72
N GLU A 69 6.33 1.22 28.55
CA GLU A 69 5.49 1.62 29.67
C GLU A 69 6.26 2.38 30.75
N GLN A 70 7.46 1.91 31.09
CA GLN A 70 8.34 2.60 32.04
C GLN A 70 8.76 3.98 31.52
N ASP A 71 9.25 4.06 30.28
CA ASP A 71 9.65 5.32 29.68
C ASP A 71 8.46 6.31 29.60
N HIS A 72 7.23 5.82 29.39
CA HIS A 72 6.02 6.64 29.44
C HIS A 72 5.68 7.16 30.83
N ALA A 73 5.82 6.33 31.87
CA ALA A 73 5.71 6.79 33.25
C ALA A 73 6.75 7.88 33.58
N ASP A 74 7.93 7.79 32.96
CA ASP A 74 9.03 8.75 33.09
C ASP A 74 8.90 9.97 32.14
N GLY A 75 7.76 10.10 31.43
CA GLY A 75 7.43 11.28 30.62
C GLY A 75 7.60 11.13 29.10
N LEU A 76 7.74 9.91 28.57
CA LEU A 76 7.75 9.69 27.12
C LEU A 76 6.47 10.24 26.47
N TYR A 77 6.67 11.08 25.46
CA TYR A 77 5.59 11.72 24.72
C TYR A 77 4.64 10.68 24.09
N TYR A 78 3.33 10.88 24.26
CA TYR A 78 2.30 9.90 23.91
C TYR A 78 2.35 9.45 22.44
N ARG A 79 2.79 10.31 21.50
CA ARG A 79 2.91 9.93 20.08
C ARG A 79 3.99 8.87 19.88
N ILE A 80 5.12 8.99 20.60
CA ILE A 80 6.21 8.02 20.53
C ILE A 80 5.81 6.74 21.26
N TYR A 81 5.23 6.86 22.45
CA TYR A 81 4.67 5.75 23.23
C TYR A 81 3.71 4.88 22.38
N MET A 82 2.73 5.53 21.73
CA MET A 82 1.76 4.88 20.85
C MET A 82 2.44 4.15 19.69
N LEU A 83 3.35 4.82 18.96
CA LEU A 83 3.98 4.24 17.77
C LEU A 83 4.87 3.06 18.12
N ALA A 84 5.66 3.17 19.19
CA ALA A 84 6.54 2.10 19.64
C ALA A 84 5.75 0.87 20.08
N GLY A 85 4.73 1.05 20.93
CA GLY A 85 3.88 -0.06 21.38
C GLY A 85 3.11 -0.70 20.23
N ALA A 86 2.49 0.09 19.35
CA ALA A 86 1.79 -0.42 18.17
C ALA A 86 2.72 -1.23 17.25
N THR A 87 3.96 -0.77 17.07
CA THR A 87 4.97 -1.50 16.29
C THR A 87 5.25 -2.87 16.90
N VAL A 88 5.51 -2.95 18.20
CA VAL A 88 5.78 -4.23 18.89
C VAL A 88 4.61 -5.21 18.72
N TYR A 89 3.37 -4.77 18.98
CA TYR A 89 2.20 -5.65 18.82
C TYR A 89 2.02 -6.15 17.39
N ARG A 90 2.21 -5.29 16.38
CA ARG A 90 2.11 -5.68 14.96
C ARG A 90 3.16 -6.71 14.55
N ARG A 91 4.39 -6.59 15.05
CA ARG A 91 5.47 -7.58 14.79
C ARG A 91 5.13 -8.96 15.32
N GLU A 92 4.33 -9.02 16.39
CA GLU A 92 3.87 -10.28 16.97
C GLU A 92 2.52 -10.73 16.40
N ASN A 93 1.99 -10.06 15.36
CA ASN A 93 0.66 -10.27 14.79
C ASN A 93 -0.49 -10.15 15.81
N LYS A 94 -0.29 -9.34 16.86
CA LYS A 94 -1.23 -9.09 17.98
C LYS A 94 -2.07 -7.84 17.75
N TYR A 95 -2.89 -7.85 16.70
CA TYR A 95 -3.63 -6.66 16.26
C TYR A 95 -4.77 -6.23 17.21
N GLU A 96 -5.35 -7.16 17.96
CA GLU A 96 -6.39 -6.84 18.96
C GLU A 96 -5.77 -6.13 20.17
N GLU A 97 -4.62 -6.62 20.64
CA GLU A 97 -3.86 -5.98 21.72
C GLU A 97 -3.30 -4.62 21.29
N GLU A 98 -2.84 -4.49 20.04
CA GLU A 98 -2.49 -3.21 19.43
C GLU A 98 -3.66 -2.22 19.50
N LEU A 99 -4.85 -2.64 19.08
CA LEU A 99 -6.04 -1.78 19.05
C LEU A 99 -6.42 -1.34 20.46
N TYR A 100 -6.41 -2.27 21.42
CA TYR A 100 -6.68 -1.97 22.83
C TYR A 100 -5.64 -1.00 23.42
N PHE A 101 -4.37 -1.20 23.11
CA PHE A 101 -3.29 -0.32 23.53
C PHE A 101 -3.47 1.10 22.98
N ILE A 102 -3.66 1.25 21.67
CA ILE A 102 -3.83 2.57 21.04
C ILE A 102 -5.09 3.27 21.57
N ARG A 103 -6.19 2.54 21.79
CA ARG A 103 -7.40 3.08 22.40
C ARG A 103 -7.12 3.72 23.76
N LYS A 104 -6.35 3.04 24.63
CA LYS A 104 -5.95 3.62 25.92
C LYS A 104 -5.13 4.89 25.75
N VAL A 105 -4.23 4.95 24.77
CA VAL A 105 -3.46 6.17 24.51
C VAL A 105 -4.39 7.30 24.08
N TYR A 106 -5.32 7.02 23.18
CA TYR A 106 -6.31 7.98 22.67
C TYR A 106 -7.19 8.56 23.77
N GLU A 107 -7.73 7.71 24.66
CA GLU A 107 -8.55 8.12 25.79
C GLU A 107 -7.81 9.08 26.75
N ASN A 108 -6.47 8.96 26.83
CA ASN A 108 -5.62 9.80 27.68
C ASN A 108 -5.00 11.01 26.95
N SER A 109 -4.97 11.05 25.62
CA SER A 109 -4.24 12.06 24.84
C SER A 109 -5.02 13.36 24.59
N LYS A 110 -6.15 13.59 25.28
CA LYS A 110 -7.02 14.77 25.13
C LYS A 110 -7.41 15.05 23.68
N LEU A 111 -7.75 14.00 22.92
CA LEU A 111 -8.14 14.10 21.50
C LEU A 111 -7.04 14.64 20.57
N ASP A 112 -5.75 14.42 20.89
CA ASP A 112 -4.68 14.75 19.96
C ASP A 112 -4.96 14.20 18.53
N PRO A 113 -5.01 15.06 17.49
CA PRO A 113 -5.41 14.64 16.15
C PRO A 113 -4.52 13.55 15.55
N TYR A 114 -3.21 13.52 15.88
CA TYR A 114 -2.30 12.49 15.37
C TYR A 114 -2.58 11.13 16.01
N VAL A 115 -2.87 11.10 17.32
CA VAL A 115 -3.30 9.86 18.00
C VAL A 115 -4.65 9.39 17.47
N ALA A 116 -5.60 10.31 17.27
CA ALA A 116 -6.90 9.99 16.68
C ALA A 116 -6.75 9.34 15.29
N GLN A 117 -5.90 9.91 14.43
CA GLN A 117 -5.60 9.36 13.11
C GLN A 117 -5.01 7.95 13.20
N ARG A 118 -4.06 7.72 14.11
CA ARG A 118 -3.43 6.40 14.28
C ARG A 118 -4.38 5.38 14.88
N TYR A 119 -5.25 5.79 15.80
CA TYR A 119 -6.31 4.95 16.33
C TYR A 119 -7.30 4.56 15.23
N ALA A 120 -7.72 5.52 14.41
CA ALA A 120 -8.58 5.27 13.26
C ALA A 120 -7.93 4.35 12.21
N SER A 121 -6.64 4.50 11.91
CA SER A 121 -5.92 3.56 11.03
C SER A 121 -5.87 2.14 11.61
N SER A 122 -5.76 2.01 12.93
CA SER A 122 -5.80 0.71 13.62
C SER A 122 -7.21 0.10 13.60
N LEU A 123 -8.25 0.92 13.81
CA LEU A 123 -9.65 0.51 13.65
C LEU A 123 -9.93 0.03 12.22
N LEU A 124 -9.51 0.78 11.21
CA LEU A 124 -9.62 0.38 9.80
C LEU A 124 -8.93 -0.94 9.54
N SER A 125 -7.68 -1.07 10.00
CA SER A 125 -6.91 -2.31 9.91
C SER A 125 -7.67 -3.47 10.55
N ASN A 126 -8.38 -3.25 11.66
CA ASN A 126 -9.18 -4.27 12.35
C ASN A 126 -10.64 -4.36 11.87
N ASN A 127 -10.96 -3.86 10.66
CA ASN A 127 -12.28 -3.97 10.04
C ASN A 127 -13.41 -3.17 10.74
N PHE A 128 -13.06 -2.05 11.38
CA PHE A 128 -13.98 -1.09 12.01
C PHE A 128 -14.00 0.29 11.29
N PRO A 129 -14.35 0.38 9.99
CA PRO A 129 -14.34 1.64 9.25
C PRO A 129 -15.33 2.70 9.75
N GLU A 130 -16.49 2.31 10.29
CA GLU A 130 -17.47 3.24 10.84
C GLU A 130 -16.94 3.92 12.11
N ASP A 131 -16.38 3.13 13.04
CA ASP A 131 -15.76 3.66 14.26
C ASP A 131 -14.56 4.54 13.91
N ALA A 132 -13.75 4.13 12.94
CA ALA A 132 -12.62 4.93 12.47
C ALA A 132 -13.09 6.31 11.97
N ALA A 133 -14.13 6.36 11.15
CA ALA A 133 -14.65 7.63 10.63
C ALA A 133 -15.28 8.50 11.73
N ALA A 134 -15.95 7.91 12.71
CA ALA A 134 -16.50 8.64 13.85
C ALA A 134 -15.40 9.33 14.69
N ILE A 135 -14.32 8.61 15.00
CA ILE A 135 -13.15 9.15 15.72
C ILE A 135 -12.49 10.28 14.91
N LEU A 136 -12.35 10.10 13.60
CA LEU A 136 -11.74 11.09 12.73
C LEU A 136 -12.58 12.36 12.64
N LEU A 137 -13.91 12.25 12.51
CA LEU A 137 -14.80 13.40 12.50
C LEU A 137 -14.70 14.20 13.81
N GLN A 138 -14.74 13.51 14.96
CA GLN A 138 -14.55 14.15 16.27
C GLN A 138 -13.17 14.83 16.38
N SER A 139 -12.12 14.26 15.80
CA SER A 139 -10.78 14.85 15.83
C SER A 139 -10.69 16.13 14.97
N ILE A 140 -11.46 16.20 13.89
CA ILE A 140 -11.50 17.37 12.99
C ILE A 140 -12.06 18.59 13.73
N ASP A 141 -13.05 18.42 14.62
CA ASP A 141 -13.59 19.53 15.42
C ASP A 141 -12.54 20.19 16.34
N ASN A 142 -11.43 19.49 16.62
CA ASN A 142 -10.39 19.92 17.53
C ASN A 142 -9.11 20.43 16.83
N VAL A 143 -9.10 20.50 15.49
CA VAL A 143 -7.91 21.01 14.77
C VAL A 143 -7.91 22.54 14.68
N ALA A 144 -6.72 23.12 14.67
CA ALA A 144 -6.53 24.57 14.55
C ALA A 144 -6.49 25.05 13.09
N SER A 145 -6.33 24.14 12.12
CA SER A 145 -6.19 24.50 10.71
C SER A 145 -6.74 23.44 9.76
N ALA A 146 -7.11 23.85 8.54
CA ALA A 146 -7.55 22.95 7.49
C ALA A 146 -6.48 21.89 7.16
N ALA A 147 -5.20 22.28 7.17
CA ALA A 147 -4.08 21.37 6.90
C ALA A 147 -4.01 20.20 7.91
N GLN A 148 -4.41 20.42 9.17
CA GLN A 148 -4.45 19.38 10.19
C GLN A 148 -5.63 18.43 10.03
N ALA A 149 -6.75 18.87 9.44
CA ALA A 149 -7.92 18.04 9.17
C ALA A 149 -7.76 17.16 7.94
N VAL A 150 -6.99 17.58 6.93
CA VAL A 150 -6.82 16.86 5.66
C VAL A 150 -6.48 15.37 5.83
N PRO A 151 -5.49 14.96 6.65
CA PRO A 151 -5.18 13.54 6.80
C PRO A 151 -6.34 12.72 7.38
N ALA A 152 -7.16 13.32 8.24
CA ALA A 152 -8.37 12.69 8.75
C ALA A 152 -9.43 12.50 7.65
N LEU A 153 -9.64 13.50 6.80
CA LEU A 153 -10.55 13.38 5.64
C LEU A 153 -10.09 12.31 4.65
N VAL A 154 -8.79 12.19 4.40
CA VAL A 154 -8.23 11.12 3.55
C VAL A 154 -8.56 9.75 4.14
N LEU A 155 -8.34 9.55 5.43
CA LEU A 155 -8.66 8.27 6.10
C LEU A 155 -10.17 7.97 6.11
N ILE A 156 -11.03 8.98 6.27
CA ILE A 156 -12.49 8.82 6.16
C ILE A 156 -12.87 8.36 4.74
N ALA A 157 -12.22 8.94 3.72
CA ALA A 157 -12.44 8.55 2.34
C ALA A 157 -11.93 7.12 2.05
N ASP A 158 -10.79 6.73 2.63
CA ASP A 158 -10.23 5.37 2.53
C ASP A 158 -11.10 4.34 3.26
N ALA A 159 -11.83 4.78 4.30
CA ALA A 159 -12.87 3.99 4.97
C ALA A 159 -14.17 3.86 4.16
N CYS A 160 -14.23 4.48 2.97
CA CYS A 160 -15.42 4.60 2.12
C CYS A 160 -16.64 5.21 2.86
N GLN A 161 -16.41 6.05 3.87
CA GLN A 161 -17.46 6.68 4.67
C GLN A 161 -17.90 8.01 4.03
N TRP A 162 -18.51 7.93 2.85
CA TRP A 162 -18.79 9.09 1.98
C TRP A 162 -19.66 10.18 2.63
N ASN A 163 -20.62 9.78 3.47
CA ASN A 163 -21.46 10.73 4.20
C ASN A 163 -20.66 11.52 5.25
N VAL A 164 -19.77 10.84 5.97
CA VAL A 164 -18.87 11.46 6.96
C VAL A 164 -17.84 12.35 6.25
N LEU A 165 -17.31 11.91 5.09
CA LEU A 165 -16.41 12.72 4.26
C LEU A 165 -17.06 14.02 3.83
N ARG A 166 -18.32 13.96 3.38
CA ARG A 166 -19.10 15.15 2.97
C ARG A 166 -19.26 16.14 4.12
N GLU A 167 -19.49 15.66 5.33
CA GLU A 167 -19.60 16.50 6.52
C GLU A 167 -18.27 17.15 6.89
N GLY A 168 -17.20 16.35 6.95
CA GLY A 168 -15.85 16.86 7.23
C GLY A 168 -15.34 17.85 6.17
N LEU A 169 -15.69 17.66 4.89
CA LEU A 169 -15.37 18.63 3.83
C LEU A 169 -16.03 19.99 4.06
N LYS A 170 -17.31 20.01 4.47
CA LYS A 170 -18.00 21.27 4.81
C LYS A 170 -17.26 22.03 5.91
N TYR A 171 -16.83 21.32 6.95
CA TYR A 171 -16.08 21.91 8.07
C TYR A 171 -14.75 22.52 7.60
N VAL A 172 -13.98 21.80 6.79
CA VAL A 172 -12.69 22.30 6.26
C VAL A 172 -12.90 23.50 5.33
N THR A 173 -13.92 23.48 4.47
CA THR A 173 -14.26 24.64 3.64
C THR A 173 -14.59 25.87 4.49
N ASP A 174 -15.27 25.70 5.62
CA ASP A 174 -15.59 26.80 6.53
C ASP A 174 -14.36 27.37 7.26
N ILE A 175 -13.39 26.52 7.64
CA ILE A 175 -12.08 27.00 8.14
C ILE A 175 -11.37 27.86 7.09
N LEU A 176 -11.31 27.39 5.85
CA LEU A 176 -10.63 28.11 4.77
C LEU A 176 -11.27 29.47 4.49
N ARG A 177 -12.61 29.56 4.54
CA ARG A 177 -13.34 30.83 4.37
C ARG A 177 -13.00 31.88 5.42
N ARG A 178 -12.57 31.46 6.62
CA ARG A 178 -12.14 32.38 7.70
C ARG A 178 -10.73 32.95 7.49
N GLY A 179 -9.97 32.42 6.52
CA GLY A 179 -8.61 32.85 6.22
C GLY A 179 -7.54 32.23 7.10
N ASP A 180 -7.88 31.22 7.90
CA ASP A 180 -7.03 30.70 8.98
C ASP A 180 -5.96 29.70 8.54
N SER A 181 -5.91 29.29 7.26
CA SER A 181 -4.88 28.34 6.81
C SER A 181 -4.76 28.18 5.30
N THR A 182 -3.59 27.68 4.87
CA THR A 182 -3.39 27.13 3.53
C THR A 182 -3.45 25.60 3.59
N ILE A 183 -3.89 24.98 2.49
CA ILE A 183 -3.77 23.54 2.24
C ILE A 183 -2.96 23.35 0.95
N PRO A 184 -2.33 22.18 0.75
CA PRO A 184 -1.68 21.89 -0.53
C PRO A 184 -2.69 21.99 -1.67
N ALA A 185 -2.29 22.66 -2.76
CA ALA A 185 -3.14 22.86 -3.94
C ALA A 185 -3.63 21.51 -4.52
N GLY A 186 -4.90 21.43 -4.91
CA GLY A 186 -5.48 20.20 -5.47
C GLY A 186 -6.04 19.22 -4.43
N THR A 187 -5.77 19.41 -3.15
CA THR A 187 -6.18 18.45 -2.10
C THR A 187 -7.69 18.39 -1.95
N LEU A 188 -8.36 19.54 -1.85
CA LEU A 188 -9.81 19.59 -1.73
C LEU A 188 -10.47 19.13 -3.03
N GLU A 189 -9.96 19.57 -4.17
CA GLU A 189 -10.46 19.14 -5.48
C GLU A 189 -10.40 17.62 -5.61
N THR A 190 -9.33 16.98 -5.12
CA THR A 190 -9.18 15.53 -5.11
C THR A 190 -10.20 14.85 -4.20
N LEU A 191 -10.41 15.36 -2.98
CA LEU A 191 -11.40 14.78 -2.04
C LEU A 191 -12.84 14.99 -2.53
N GLU A 192 -13.14 16.14 -3.12
CA GLU A 192 -14.42 16.44 -3.75
C GLU A 192 -14.65 15.55 -4.98
N GLU A 193 -13.61 15.26 -5.77
CA GLU A 193 -13.70 14.31 -6.88
C GLU A 193 -14.02 12.90 -6.36
N ARG A 194 -13.30 12.42 -5.32
CA ARG A 194 -13.59 11.13 -4.69
C ARG A 194 -15.05 11.04 -4.25
N LEU A 195 -15.56 12.09 -3.62
CA LEU A 195 -16.96 12.17 -3.17
C LEU A 195 -17.95 12.25 -4.33
N ARG A 196 -17.63 12.97 -5.42
CA ARG A 196 -18.52 13.07 -6.59
C ARG A 196 -18.66 11.73 -7.29
N GLN A 197 -17.56 11.00 -7.36
CA GLN A 197 -17.50 9.69 -8.00
C GLN A 197 -18.03 8.56 -7.09
N SER A 198 -18.37 8.83 -5.82
CA SER A 198 -18.80 7.80 -4.87
C SER A 198 -20.29 7.41 -4.99
N SER A 199 -20.93 7.54 -6.16
CA SER A 199 -22.32 7.13 -6.33
C SER A 199 -22.41 5.61 -6.51
N THR A 200 -22.87 4.92 -5.48
CA THR A 200 -22.61 3.48 -5.21
C THR A 200 -23.79 2.55 -5.52
N ASP A 201 -24.83 3.04 -6.19
CA ASP A 201 -26.08 2.27 -6.30
C ASP A 201 -26.10 1.26 -7.47
N LYS A 202 -25.03 1.18 -8.25
CA LYS A 202 -24.95 0.25 -9.38
C LYS A 202 -24.12 -0.96 -9.05
N LYS A 203 -24.81 -2.09 -8.83
CA LYS A 203 -24.19 -3.41 -8.89
C LYS A 203 -23.50 -3.59 -10.24
N SER A 204 -22.27 -4.07 -10.20
CA SER A 204 -21.51 -4.47 -11.39
C SER A 204 -21.69 -5.96 -11.66
N ASN A 205 -21.76 -6.34 -12.93
CA ASN A 205 -21.67 -7.72 -13.37
C ASN A 205 -20.22 -8.12 -13.68
N ILE A 206 -19.28 -7.17 -13.67
CA ILE A 206 -17.86 -7.46 -13.86
C ILE A 206 -17.31 -8.08 -12.56
N PRO A 207 -16.78 -9.31 -12.61
CA PRO A 207 -16.22 -9.95 -11.43
C PRO A 207 -14.98 -9.20 -10.95
N LEU A 208 -14.85 -9.12 -9.63
CA LEU A 208 -13.70 -8.55 -8.96
C LEU A 208 -12.96 -9.67 -8.22
N LEU A 209 -11.78 -9.99 -8.74
CA LEU A 209 -10.91 -11.07 -8.30
C LEU A 209 -9.78 -10.47 -7.46
N SER A 210 -9.81 -10.70 -6.15
CA SER A 210 -8.76 -10.25 -5.24
C SER A 210 -7.77 -11.38 -4.94
N ILE A 211 -6.50 -11.13 -5.21
CA ILE A 211 -5.39 -12.02 -4.90
C ILE A 211 -4.95 -11.76 -3.46
N SER A 212 -5.16 -12.74 -2.58
CA SER A 212 -4.80 -12.63 -1.16
C SER A 212 -4.39 -13.99 -0.61
N LEU A 213 -3.44 -14.03 0.33
CA LEU A 213 -3.11 -15.27 1.02
C LEU A 213 -4.28 -15.68 1.92
N GLU A 214 -4.51 -16.98 2.06
CA GLU A 214 -5.63 -17.51 2.85
C GLU A 214 -5.56 -17.11 4.33
N ARG A 215 -4.35 -16.98 4.87
CA ARG A 215 -4.12 -16.58 6.26
C ARG A 215 -4.46 -15.11 6.54
N ASP A 216 -4.49 -14.25 5.53
CA ASP A 216 -4.68 -12.80 5.70
C ASP A 216 -6.16 -12.44 5.83
N ARG A 217 -6.89 -13.14 6.71
CA ARG A 217 -8.35 -13.03 6.90
C ARG A 217 -8.81 -11.60 7.15
N ARG A 218 -8.08 -10.87 8.00
CA ARG A 218 -8.34 -9.46 8.33
C ARG A 218 -8.39 -8.57 7.08
N LYS A 219 -7.41 -8.70 6.18
CA LYS A 219 -7.37 -7.93 4.93
C LYS A 219 -8.54 -8.31 4.02
N ARG A 220 -8.85 -9.61 3.90
CA ARG A 220 -9.98 -10.09 3.09
C ARG A 220 -11.32 -9.54 3.58
N GLU A 221 -11.53 -9.53 4.89
CA GLU A 221 -12.76 -8.99 5.50
C GLU A 221 -12.89 -7.48 5.28
N LEU A 222 -11.82 -6.73 5.51
CA LEU A 222 -11.79 -5.31 5.25
C LEU A 222 -12.05 -5.01 3.77
N GLN A 223 -11.34 -5.67 2.84
CA GLN A 223 -11.52 -5.45 1.41
C GLN A 223 -12.96 -5.77 1.00
N ARG A 224 -13.54 -6.87 1.50
CA ARG A 224 -14.96 -7.21 1.28
C ARG A 224 -15.87 -6.08 1.74
N LYS A 225 -15.62 -5.51 2.93
CA LYS A 225 -16.41 -4.40 3.49
C LYS A 225 -16.26 -3.13 2.65
N LEU A 226 -15.04 -2.72 2.33
CA LEU A 226 -14.75 -1.53 1.52
C LEU A 226 -15.41 -1.59 0.14
N TYR A 227 -15.23 -2.68 -0.59
CA TYR A 227 -15.85 -2.82 -1.92
C TYR A 227 -17.37 -3.05 -1.84
N SER A 228 -17.90 -3.55 -0.72
CA SER A 228 -19.36 -3.60 -0.53
C SER A 228 -19.97 -2.21 -0.42
N PHE A 229 -19.25 -1.23 0.14
CA PHE A 229 -19.67 0.18 0.10
C PHE A 229 -19.68 0.73 -1.32
N CYS A 230 -18.93 0.12 -2.26
CA CYS A 230 -18.95 0.43 -3.69
C CYS A 230 -20.01 -0.35 -4.48
N GLY A 231 -20.81 -1.21 -3.83
CA GLY A 231 -21.77 -2.08 -4.52
C GLY A 231 -21.12 -3.24 -5.28
N LEU A 232 -19.85 -3.54 -4.99
CA LEU A 232 -19.04 -4.57 -5.66
C LEU A 232 -18.87 -5.80 -4.75
N GLN A 233 -18.93 -6.99 -5.36
CA GLN A 233 -18.67 -8.25 -4.66
C GLN A 233 -17.30 -8.78 -5.03
N ILE A 234 -16.54 -9.19 -4.02
CA ILE A 234 -15.19 -9.75 -4.20
C ILE A 234 -15.24 -11.27 -4.16
N GLU A 235 -14.61 -11.87 -5.17
CA GLU A 235 -14.17 -13.26 -5.18
C GLU A 235 -12.66 -13.32 -4.88
N PHE A 236 -12.26 -14.14 -3.91
CA PHE A 236 -10.87 -14.23 -3.49
C PHE A 236 -10.14 -15.37 -4.21
N ILE A 237 -9.04 -15.04 -4.87
CA ILE A 237 -8.08 -15.99 -5.41
C ILE A 237 -7.01 -16.22 -4.32
N ASN A 238 -6.94 -17.45 -3.83
CA ASN A 238 -5.89 -17.83 -2.87
C ASN A 238 -4.52 -17.67 -3.54
N GLY A 239 -3.76 -16.68 -3.06
CA GLY A 239 -2.40 -16.42 -3.46
C GLY A 239 -1.46 -17.54 -3.03
N ILE A 240 -0.34 -17.64 -3.74
CA ILE A 240 0.70 -18.65 -3.55
C ILE A 240 1.80 -18.04 -2.68
N PRO A 241 1.98 -18.52 -1.44
CA PRO A 241 3.04 -18.01 -0.57
C PRO A 241 4.41 -18.32 -1.18
N GLY A 242 5.18 -17.30 -1.54
CA GLY A 242 6.51 -17.49 -2.11
C GLY A 242 7.42 -18.36 -1.22
N ALA A 243 7.30 -18.23 0.10
CA ALA A 243 8.09 -19.01 1.05
C ALA A 243 7.89 -20.52 0.96
N THR A 244 6.74 -21.00 0.46
CA THR A 244 6.48 -22.44 0.30
C THR A 244 7.06 -23.00 -0.99
N LEU A 245 7.59 -22.16 -1.89
CA LEU A 245 8.16 -22.62 -3.15
C LEU A 245 9.51 -23.32 -2.92
N PRO A 246 9.73 -24.49 -3.54
CA PRO A 246 11.02 -25.16 -3.49
C PRO A 246 12.08 -24.28 -4.16
N ARG A 247 13.33 -24.36 -3.70
CA ARG A 247 14.45 -23.55 -4.24
C ARG A 247 14.60 -23.69 -5.76
N ILE A 248 14.32 -24.88 -6.30
CA ILE A 248 14.43 -25.17 -7.72
C ILE A 248 13.41 -24.37 -8.58
N ALA A 249 12.34 -23.86 -7.98
CA ALA A 249 11.35 -23.04 -8.68
C ALA A 249 11.99 -21.76 -9.27
N GLU A 250 12.97 -21.17 -8.59
CA GLU A 250 13.70 -19.99 -9.11
C GLU A 250 14.39 -20.30 -10.43
N THR A 251 15.01 -21.47 -10.54
CA THR A 251 15.74 -21.90 -11.74
C THR A 251 14.82 -22.14 -12.93
N PHE A 252 13.66 -22.77 -12.70
CA PHE A 252 12.74 -23.13 -13.78
C PHE A 252 11.79 -22.01 -14.18
N LEU A 253 11.33 -21.21 -13.21
CA LEU A 253 10.33 -20.18 -13.46
C LEU A 253 10.95 -18.81 -13.75
N CYS A 254 12.19 -18.56 -13.32
CA CYS A 254 12.91 -17.31 -13.59
C CYS A 254 14.21 -17.56 -14.40
N PRO A 255 14.10 -17.98 -15.68
CA PRO A 255 15.25 -18.39 -16.48
C PRO A 255 16.25 -17.24 -16.75
N SER A 256 15.83 -15.99 -16.58
CA SER A 256 16.64 -14.81 -16.83
C SER A 256 17.59 -14.42 -15.68
N GLY A 257 17.43 -15.05 -14.50
CA GLY A 257 18.18 -14.73 -13.28
C GLY A 257 18.00 -13.30 -12.77
N PHE A 258 17.00 -12.57 -13.28
CA PHE A 258 16.80 -11.15 -12.97
C PHE A 258 16.34 -10.93 -11.52
N LEU A 259 15.64 -11.92 -10.96
CA LEU A 259 15.28 -11.95 -9.55
C LEU A 259 16.40 -12.66 -8.77
N VAL A 260 17.21 -11.92 -8.03
CA VAL A 260 18.30 -12.48 -7.21
C VAL A 260 17.91 -12.54 -5.73
N GLY A 261 18.07 -13.71 -5.10
CA GLY A 261 17.95 -13.90 -3.65
C GLY A 261 16.52 -14.12 -3.14
N ALA A 262 16.28 -13.97 -1.83
CA ALA A 262 15.01 -14.32 -1.20
C ALA A 262 13.79 -13.48 -1.67
N SER A 263 14.05 -12.29 -2.23
CA SER A 263 13.02 -11.49 -2.92
C SER A 263 12.45 -12.20 -4.16
N SER A 264 13.20 -13.15 -4.76
CA SER A 264 12.76 -13.90 -5.94
C SER A 264 11.57 -14.79 -5.64
N LYS A 265 11.57 -15.54 -4.54
CA LYS A 265 10.45 -16.43 -4.19
C LYS A 265 9.16 -15.68 -3.94
N GLY A 266 9.24 -14.55 -3.23
CA GLY A 266 8.10 -13.66 -3.03
C GLY A 266 7.54 -13.14 -4.36
N ALA A 267 8.41 -12.66 -5.24
CA ALA A 267 8.03 -12.21 -6.58
C ALA A 267 7.44 -13.33 -7.46
N ILE A 268 8.02 -14.54 -7.41
CA ILE A 268 7.50 -15.72 -8.12
C ILE A 268 6.13 -16.12 -7.56
N GLY A 269 5.97 -16.17 -6.24
CA GLY A 269 4.67 -16.44 -5.59
C GLY A 269 3.60 -15.42 -6.00
N CYS A 270 3.97 -14.14 -6.04
CA CYS A 270 3.11 -13.07 -6.56
C CYS A 270 2.72 -13.33 -8.03
N ALA A 271 3.70 -13.53 -8.92
CA ALA A 271 3.45 -13.81 -10.33
C ALA A 271 2.55 -15.03 -10.56
N LEU A 272 2.82 -16.15 -9.87
CA LEU A 272 1.99 -17.35 -9.93
C LEU A 272 0.55 -17.10 -9.44
N SER A 273 0.37 -16.20 -8.47
CA SER A 273 -0.95 -15.83 -7.98
C SER A 273 -1.75 -15.02 -9.02
N HIS A 274 -1.09 -14.12 -9.76
CA HIS A 274 -1.72 -13.42 -10.88
C HIS A 274 -2.05 -14.37 -12.02
N ILE A 275 -1.13 -15.26 -12.40
CA ILE A 275 -1.36 -16.29 -13.43
C ILE A 275 -2.61 -17.12 -13.09
N LYS A 276 -2.74 -17.57 -11.85
CA LYS A 276 -3.91 -18.28 -11.36
C LYS A 276 -5.22 -17.48 -11.51
N ALA A 277 -5.18 -16.16 -11.27
CA ALA A 277 -6.34 -15.31 -11.48
C ALA A 277 -6.72 -15.19 -12.97
N TRP A 278 -5.74 -15.17 -13.88
CA TRP A 278 -5.98 -15.11 -15.33
C TRP A 278 -6.53 -16.42 -15.88
N GLU A 279 -5.99 -17.55 -15.41
CA GLU A 279 -6.52 -18.89 -15.70
C GLU A 279 -7.97 -18.99 -15.24
N PHE A 280 -8.25 -18.64 -13.98
CA PHE A 280 -9.59 -18.64 -13.41
C PHE A 280 -10.58 -17.79 -14.24
N MET A 281 -10.19 -16.56 -14.58
CA MET A 281 -10.98 -15.68 -15.43
C MET A 281 -11.31 -16.31 -16.78
N THR A 282 -10.30 -16.95 -17.40
CA THR A 282 -10.43 -17.59 -18.72
C THR A 282 -11.34 -18.81 -18.66
N GLU A 283 -11.17 -19.66 -17.66
CA GLU A 283 -11.99 -20.86 -17.42
C GLU A 283 -13.46 -20.51 -17.16
N LYS A 284 -13.72 -19.43 -16.40
CA LYS A 284 -15.06 -18.92 -16.14
C LYS A 284 -15.70 -18.21 -17.34
N ASN A 285 -14.96 -17.99 -18.41
CA ASN A 285 -15.40 -17.21 -19.57
C ASN A 285 -15.88 -15.81 -19.16
N TYR A 286 -15.16 -15.13 -18.27
CA TYR A 286 -15.41 -13.72 -18.02
C TYR A 286 -14.89 -12.89 -19.19
N GLU A 287 -15.67 -11.92 -19.67
CA GLU A 287 -15.24 -11.01 -20.75
C GLU A 287 -14.22 -10.00 -20.23
N TYR A 288 -14.51 -9.42 -19.06
CA TYR A 288 -13.60 -8.58 -18.30
C TYR A 288 -13.61 -9.02 -16.84
N ALA A 289 -12.52 -8.76 -16.12
CA ALA A 289 -12.45 -8.91 -14.67
C ALA A 289 -11.59 -7.80 -14.08
N VAL A 290 -11.95 -7.33 -12.89
CA VAL A 290 -11.06 -6.50 -12.08
C VAL A 290 -10.13 -7.43 -11.31
N ILE A 291 -8.83 -7.27 -11.43
CA ILE A 291 -7.82 -8.00 -10.67
C ILE A 291 -7.22 -7.04 -9.64
N LEU A 292 -7.20 -7.45 -8.37
CA LEU A 292 -6.65 -6.66 -7.26
C LEU A 292 -5.61 -7.46 -6.47
N GLU A 293 -4.66 -6.76 -5.86
CA GLU A 293 -3.86 -7.30 -4.75
C GLU A 293 -4.61 -7.15 -3.40
N ASP A 294 -4.07 -7.78 -2.35
CA ASP A 294 -4.69 -7.78 -1.02
C ASP A 294 -4.62 -6.44 -0.27
N ASP A 295 -3.85 -5.50 -0.80
CA ASP A 295 -3.72 -4.14 -0.32
C ASP A 295 -4.32 -3.09 -1.28
N GLY A 296 -4.96 -3.52 -2.37
CA GLY A 296 -5.75 -2.66 -3.24
C GLY A 296 -7.11 -2.32 -2.63
N THR A 297 -7.34 -1.03 -2.36
CA THR A 297 -8.60 -0.49 -1.84
C THR A 297 -9.25 0.49 -2.83
N PRO A 298 -10.57 0.70 -2.76
CA PRO A 298 -11.24 1.65 -3.63
C PRO A 298 -10.73 3.07 -3.36
N TYR A 299 -10.30 3.77 -4.40
CA TYR A 299 -10.00 5.20 -4.29
C TYR A 299 -11.30 6.01 -4.19
N TYR A 300 -12.35 5.58 -4.88
CA TYR A 300 -13.72 6.09 -4.77
C TYR A 300 -14.72 4.97 -5.08
N GLY A 301 -16.03 5.23 -4.95
CA GLY A 301 -17.07 4.29 -5.35
C GLY A 301 -17.20 4.12 -6.86
N PHE A 302 -16.26 3.40 -7.50
CA PHE A 302 -16.24 3.25 -8.96
C PHE A 302 -17.14 2.12 -9.48
N ASN A 303 -17.52 2.22 -10.76
CA ASN A 303 -18.21 1.15 -11.50
C ASN A 303 -17.30 0.64 -12.65
N PRO A 304 -16.91 -0.65 -12.65
CA PRO A 304 -16.03 -1.21 -13.68
C PRO A 304 -16.56 -1.05 -15.11
N GLU A 305 -17.87 -1.19 -15.34
CA GLU A 305 -18.45 -1.02 -16.68
C GLU A 305 -18.26 0.40 -17.20
N THR A 306 -18.42 1.42 -16.36
CA THR A 306 -18.13 2.81 -16.73
C THR A 306 -16.65 2.98 -17.11
N LEU A 307 -15.73 2.43 -16.32
CA LEU A 307 -14.29 2.51 -16.62
C LEU A 307 -13.93 1.82 -17.94
N ILE A 308 -14.54 0.66 -18.22
CA ILE A 308 -14.35 -0.06 -19.48
C ILE A 308 -14.88 0.76 -20.67
N ASN A 309 -16.08 1.35 -20.53
CA ASN A 309 -16.67 2.19 -21.56
C ASN A 309 -15.82 3.44 -21.84
N ASP A 310 -15.34 4.10 -20.79
CA ASP A 310 -14.52 5.31 -20.90
C ASP A 310 -13.15 5.02 -21.52
N ALA A 311 -12.57 3.85 -21.24
CA ALA A 311 -11.29 3.42 -21.81
C ALA A 311 -11.40 2.91 -23.27
N GLY A 312 -12.62 2.64 -23.74
CA GLY A 312 -12.88 1.90 -24.96
C GLY A 312 -12.65 0.39 -24.79
N SER A 313 -13.36 -0.44 -25.55
CA SER A 313 -13.27 -1.90 -25.44
C SER A 313 -12.00 -2.51 -26.04
N ASP A 314 -11.11 -1.68 -26.60
CA ASP A 314 -9.93 -2.08 -27.38
C ASP A 314 -8.67 -2.35 -26.54
N PHE A 315 -8.75 -2.44 -25.21
CA PHE A 315 -7.60 -2.75 -24.37
C PHE A 315 -7.49 -4.24 -24.00
N ASP A 316 -6.27 -4.68 -23.76
CA ASP A 316 -5.98 -5.96 -23.12
C ASP A 316 -5.89 -5.80 -21.60
N ILE A 317 -5.23 -4.73 -21.14
CA ILE A 317 -5.09 -4.36 -19.73
C ILE A 317 -5.42 -2.87 -19.56
N LEU A 318 -6.24 -2.54 -18.57
CA LEU A 318 -6.47 -1.17 -18.11
C LEU A 318 -5.98 -1.04 -16.66
N LEU A 319 -4.87 -0.35 -16.46
CA LEU A 319 -4.31 -0.05 -15.14
C LEU A 319 -5.18 1.01 -14.46
N ILE A 320 -5.72 0.67 -13.29
CA ILE A 320 -6.64 1.51 -12.52
C ILE A 320 -6.06 1.98 -11.18
N ASN A 321 -4.79 1.66 -10.93
CA ASN A 321 -4.10 1.94 -9.68
C ASN A 321 -3.49 3.36 -9.63
N GLN A 322 -3.31 3.87 -8.41
CA GLN A 322 -2.76 5.21 -8.17
C GLN A 322 -1.37 5.39 -8.79
N ARG A 323 -0.52 4.37 -8.73
CA ARG A 323 0.87 4.43 -9.18
C ARG A 323 1.04 4.65 -10.69
N MET A 324 0.05 4.28 -11.49
CA MET A 324 0.03 4.49 -12.95
C MET A 324 -0.89 5.64 -13.38
N SER A 325 -1.38 6.45 -12.44
CA SER A 325 -2.28 7.57 -12.71
C SER A 325 -1.56 8.92 -12.87
N SER A 326 -2.28 9.95 -13.34
CA SER A 326 -1.77 11.31 -13.45
C SER A 326 -1.64 12.03 -12.10
N LEU A 327 -2.16 11.45 -11.01
CA LEU A 327 -2.05 12.04 -9.67
C LEU A 327 -0.60 12.12 -9.15
N ILE A 328 0.32 11.37 -9.75
CA ILE A 328 1.73 11.32 -9.34
C ILE A 328 2.58 12.43 -10.03
N GLY A 329 1.95 13.30 -10.82
CA GLY A 329 2.56 14.48 -11.43
C GLY A 329 2.22 15.80 -10.75
N PRO A 330 2.75 16.95 -11.24
CA PRO A 330 2.37 18.27 -10.74
C PRO A 330 0.84 18.49 -10.86
N PRO A 331 0.20 19.13 -9.86
CA PRO A 331 -1.27 19.15 -9.67
C PRO A 331 -2.06 19.97 -10.71
N THR A 332 -1.49 20.30 -11.87
CA THR A 332 -2.04 21.34 -12.74
C THR A 332 -3.17 20.88 -13.64
N HIS A 333 -3.42 19.57 -13.83
CA HIS A 333 -4.45 19.08 -14.75
C HIS A 333 -5.17 17.80 -14.29
N TYR A 334 -5.96 17.89 -13.21
CA TYR A 334 -6.96 16.86 -12.85
C TYR A 334 -8.17 16.89 -13.80
N LYS A 335 -7.96 16.71 -15.11
CA LYS A 335 -9.07 16.67 -16.08
C LYS A 335 -9.44 15.23 -16.41
N TYR A 336 -10.61 14.84 -15.90
CA TYR A 336 -11.49 13.72 -16.27
C TYR A 336 -10.90 12.30 -16.28
N VAL A 337 -11.81 11.33 -16.13
CA VAL A 337 -11.58 9.91 -16.43
C VAL A 337 -11.25 9.83 -17.92
N GLY A 338 -9.95 9.72 -18.21
CA GLY A 338 -9.42 9.46 -19.53
C GLY A 338 -8.35 8.39 -19.40
N CYS A 339 -8.02 7.74 -20.52
CA CYS A 339 -6.97 6.75 -20.56
C CYS A 339 -5.85 7.19 -21.52
N VAL A 340 -4.62 6.86 -21.18
CA VAL A 340 -3.46 6.99 -22.07
C VAL A 340 -2.79 5.63 -22.24
N ASN A 341 -2.05 5.44 -23.33
CA ASN A 341 -1.26 4.22 -23.51
C ASN A 341 -0.13 4.17 -22.47
N VAL A 342 0.28 2.95 -22.08
CA VAL A 342 1.31 2.77 -21.05
C VAL A 342 2.65 3.40 -21.42
N SER A 343 3.06 3.38 -22.70
CA SER A 343 4.28 4.06 -23.15
C SER A 343 4.22 5.57 -22.91
N GLU A 344 3.08 6.20 -23.23
CA GLU A 344 2.86 7.62 -23.00
C GLU A 344 2.86 7.93 -21.50
N ARG A 345 2.19 7.10 -20.70
CA ARG A 345 2.19 7.22 -19.23
C ARG A 345 3.61 7.17 -18.68
N LEU A 346 4.41 6.19 -19.08
CA LEU A 346 5.79 6.03 -18.63
C LEU A 346 6.65 7.24 -18.99
N HIS A 347 6.35 7.94 -20.10
CA HIS A 347 7.04 9.16 -20.50
C HIS A 347 6.76 10.35 -19.58
N GLN A 348 5.56 10.40 -19.00
CA GLN A 348 5.13 11.47 -18.10
C GLN A 348 5.56 11.24 -16.64
N MET A 349 6.09 10.06 -16.31
CA MET A 349 6.46 9.72 -14.95
C MET A 349 7.74 10.41 -14.48
N PRO A 350 7.79 10.90 -13.23
CA PRO A 350 9.01 11.45 -12.68
C PRO A 350 10.06 10.37 -12.43
N ASP A 351 11.34 10.73 -12.48
CA ASP A 351 12.47 9.81 -12.23
C ASP A 351 12.49 9.24 -10.80
N THR A 352 11.75 9.88 -9.88
CA THR A 352 11.58 9.43 -8.50
C THR A 352 10.61 8.26 -8.35
N GLN A 353 9.83 7.93 -9.38
CA GLN A 353 8.88 6.81 -9.33
C GLN A 353 9.63 5.47 -9.28
N GLN A 354 9.47 4.72 -8.19
CA GLN A 354 10.22 3.49 -7.92
C GLN A 354 9.49 2.20 -8.30
N GLY A 355 8.20 2.26 -8.63
CA GLY A 355 7.43 1.08 -8.96
C GLY A 355 6.14 1.43 -9.69
N TRP A 356 5.60 0.46 -10.41
CA TRP A 356 4.42 0.66 -11.22
C TRP A 356 3.13 0.26 -10.52
N GLY A 357 3.19 -0.78 -9.67
CA GLY A 357 2.03 -1.28 -8.94
C GLY A 357 1.14 -2.19 -9.79
N GLY A 358 0.92 -3.42 -9.30
CA GLY A 358 -0.09 -4.36 -9.78
C GLY A 358 -1.33 -4.38 -8.87
N ASP A 359 -1.45 -3.39 -7.98
CA ASP A 359 -2.44 -3.31 -6.91
C ASP A 359 -3.90 -3.24 -7.41
N GLY A 360 -4.11 -2.83 -8.66
CA GLY A 360 -5.41 -2.97 -9.32
C GLY A 360 -5.37 -2.72 -10.84
N TYR A 361 -6.01 -3.60 -11.61
CA TYR A 361 -6.20 -3.44 -13.05
C TYR A 361 -7.45 -4.18 -13.56
N ILE A 362 -8.00 -3.73 -14.68
CA ILE A 362 -9.05 -4.45 -15.42
C ILE A 362 -8.38 -5.23 -16.55
N LEU A 363 -8.70 -6.51 -16.64
CA LEU A 363 -8.14 -7.43 -17.64
C LEU A 363 -9.27 -7.86 -18.57
N SER A 364 -9.05 -7.80 -19.89
CA SER A 364 -9.96 -8.41 -20.86
C SER A 364 -9.64 -9.89 -21.04
N ARG A 365 -10.60 -10.69 -21.50
CA ARG A 365 -10.37 -12.13 -21.75
C ARG A 365 -9.26 -12.37 -22.75
N ASN A 366 -9.18 -11.54 -23.78
CA ASN A 366 -8.12 -11.63 -24.79
C ASN A 366 -6.78 -11.27 -24.15
N GLY A 367 -6.74 -10.22 -23.33
CA GLY A 367 -5.56 -9.86 -22.55
C GLY A 367 -5.10 -10.98 -21.62
N ALA A 368 -6.01 -11.66 -20.92
CA ALA A 368 -5.68 -12.81 -20.07
C ALA A 368 -5.02 -13.94 -20.86
N LYS A 369 -5.58 -14.31 -22.02
CA LYS A 369 -5.00 -15.35 -22.90
C LYS A 369 -3.63 -14.96 -23.43
N GLN A 370 -3.46 -13.70 -23.85
CA GLN A 370 -2.17 -13.20 -24.32
C GLN A 370 -1.14 -13.16 -23.19
N LEU A 371 -1.51 -12.73 -21.98
CA LEU A 371 -0.63 -12.77 -20.82
C LEU A 371 -0.16 -14.18 -20.49
N LEU A 372 -1.07 -15.15 -20.48
CA LEU A 372 -0.74 -16.55 -20.27
C LEU A 372 0.20 -17.08 -21.35
N HIS A 373 -0.01 -16.69 -22.61
CA HIS A 373 0.89 -17.02 -23.71
C HIS A 373 2.30 -16.41 -23.52
N CYS A 374 2.37 -15.09 -23.32
CA CYS A 374 3.62 -14.35 -23.16
C CYS A 374 4.44 -14.89 -21.98
N ILE A 375 3.81 -15.09 -20.81
CA ILE A 375 4.49 -15.66 -19.64
C ILE A 375 4.89 -17.12 -19.88
N GLY A 376 4.08 -17.91 -20.59
CA GLY A 376 4.46 -19.28 -20.94
C GLY A 376 5.71 -19.36 -21.82
N VAL A 377 5.93 -18.35 -22.66
CA VAL A 377 7.11 -18.25 -23.55
C VAL A 377 8.33 -17.65 -22.82
N ASP A 378 8.11 -16.62 -22.02
CA ASP A 378 9.18 -15.82 -21.40
C ASP A 378 9.62 -16.35 -20.03
N GLY A 379 8.74 -17.04 -19.32
CA GLY A 379 8.84 -17.25 -17.88
C GLY A 379 8.60 -15.97 -17.09
N ILE A 380 8.94 -15.99 -15.80
CA ILE A 380 8.88 -14.82 -14.91
C ILE A 380 10.20 -14.06 -15.02
N LEU A 381 10.18 -12.93 -15.72
CA LEU A 381 11.37 -12.14 -16.01
C LEU A 381 11.70 -11.10 -14.92
N GLY A 382 10.79 -10.85 -13.98
CA GLY A 382 10.94 -9.87 -12.92
C GLY A 382 9.75 -9.85 -11.97
N HIS A 383 9.54 -8.74 -11.27
CA HIS A 383 8.27 -8.51 -10.58
C HIS A 383 7.13 -8.45 -11.59
N ILE A 384 5.98 -9.04 -11.22
CA ILE A 384 4.87 -9.23 -12.15
C ILE A 384 4.29 -7.92 -12.65
N ASP A 385 4.18 -6.89 -11.80
CA ASP A 385 3.72 -5.55 -12.17
C ASP A 385 4.59 -4.94 -13.29
N GLY A 386 5.90 -5.11 -13.18
CA GLY A 386 6.83 -4.71 -14.22
C GLY A 386 6.72 -5.47 -15.51
N GLN A 387 6.59 -6.78 -15.41
CA GLN A 387 6.47 -7.63 -16.59
C GLN A 387 5.16 -7.36 -17.36
N LEU A 388 4.05 -7.16 -16.65
CA LEU A 388 2.76 -6.77 -17.22
C LEU A 388 2.87 -5.49 -18.06
N ILE A 389 3.51 -4.46 -17.50
CA ILE A 389 3.68 -3.17 -18.15
C ILE A 389 4.65 -3.23 -19.33
N SER A 390 5.70 -4.04 -19.17
CA SER A 390 6.68 -4.23 -20.23
C SER A 390 6.01 -4.74 -21.51
N TYR A 391 5.04 -5.65 -21.41
CA TYR A 391 4.33 -6.16 -22.58
C TYR A 391 3.52 -5.12 -23.36
N GLY A 392 3.18 -3.98 -22.76
CA GLY A 392 2.57 -2.85 -23.46
C GLY A 392 3.57 -1.76 -23.89
N TYR A 393 4.85 -1.92 -23.57
CA TYR A 393 5.89 -0.94 -23.90
C TYR A 393 6.37 -1.09 -25.35
N ASP A 394 6.30 0.00 -26.12
CA ASP A 394 6.64 0.01 -27.56
C ASP A 394 8.15 0.11 -27.86
N GLY A 395 8.98 0.41 -26.86
CA GLY A 395 10.43 0.51 -27.01
C GLY A 395 10.92 1.72 -27.84
N GLN A 396 10.05 2.66 -28.21
CA GLN A 396 10.45 3.81 -29.04
C GLN A 396 11.10 4.95 -28.25
N ILE A 397 11.03 4.88 -26.92
CA ILE A 397 11.44 5.98 -26.03
C ILE A 397 12.78 5.62 -25.36
N MET A 398 13.76 6.52 -25.41
CA MET A 398 14.96 6.35 -24.57
C MET A 398 14.57 6.39 -23.10
N ALA A 399 14.98 5.38 -22.33
CA ALA A 399 14.66 5.31 -20.92
C ALA A 399 15.33 6.46 -20.13
N GLN A 400 14.52 7.25 -19.45
CA GLN A 400 14.90 8.36 -18.59
C GLN A 400 14.68 8.01 -17.10
N SER A 401 13.66 7.23 -16.79
CA SER A 401 13.34 6.78 -15.42
C SER A 401 13.75 5.33 -15.16
N ARG A 402 13.92 4.96 -13.88
CA ARG A 402 14.17 3.55 -13.47
C ARG A 402 13.07 2.60 -13.95
N ALA A 403 11.83 3.08 -13.95
CA ALA A 403 10.67 2.37 -14.47
C ALA A 403 10.85 2.03 -15.96
N GLN A 404 11.21 3.01 -16.80
CA GLN A 404 11.44 2.78 -18.22
C GLN A 404 12.65 1.87 -18.47
N VAL A 405 13.73 2.01 -17.70
CA VAL A 405 14.91 1.12 -17.80
C VAL A 405 14.51 -0.31 -17.52
N THR A 406 13.71 -0.53 -16.47
CA THR A 406 13.28 -1.88 -16.11
C THR A 406 12.35 -2.47 -17.17
N ALA A 407 11.42 -1.67 -17.72
CA ALA A 407 10.56 -2.11 -18.83
C ALA A 407 11.38 -2.50 -20.06
N ALA A 408 12.33 -1.65 -20.47
CA ALA A 408 13.23 -1.93 -21.58
C ALA A 408 14.09 -3.18 -21.34
N MET A 409 14.56 -3.42 -20.12
CA MET A 409 15.33 -4.61 -19.76
C MET A 409 14.50 -5.89 -19.84
N VAL A 410 13.25 -5.87 -19.35
CA VAL A 410 12.34 -7.01 -19.49
C VAL A 410 12.05 -7.27 -20.96
N MET A 411 11.77 -6.21 -21.73
CA MET A 411 11.50 -6.33 -23.17
C MET A 411 12.68 -6.85 -23.99
N ALA A 412 13.91 -6.45 -23.66
CA ALA A 412 15.11 -6.96 -24.30
C ALA A 412 15.33 -8.46 -24.06
N LYS A 413 14.75 -9.01 -22.98
CA LYS A 413 14.82 -10.43 -22.61
C LYS A 413 13.59 -11.24 -23.04
N SER A 414 12.47 -10.58 -23.30
CA SER A 414 11.25 -11.22 -23.76
C SER A 414 11.48 -11.87 -25.12
N LYS A 415 11.08 -13.13 -25.23
CA LYS A 415 11.05 -13.91 -26.46
C LYS A 415 9.68 -13.76 -27.15
N SER A 416 8.65 -13.36 -26.39
CA SER A 416 7.34 -13.05 -26.95
C SER A 416 7.40 -11.85 -27.89
N LYS A 417 6.85 -12.04 -29.09
CA LYS A 417 6.66 -10.95 -30.07
C LYS A 417 5.32 -10.25 -29.88
N ASP A 418 4.40 -10.88 -29.15
CA ASP A 418 3.08 -10.31 -28.90
C ASP A 418 3.22 -9.09 -28.01
N ARG A 419 2.37 -8.10 -28.27
CA ARG A 419 2.29 -6.86 -27.50
C ARG A 419 0.85 -6.69 -27.05
N LEU A 420 0.70 -6.33 -25.79
CA LEU A 420 -0.62 -6.07 -25.22
C LEU A 420 -0.97 -4.60 -25.39
N ASN A 421 -2.23 -4.31 -25.69
CA ASN A 421 -2.75 -2.95 -25.57
C ASN A 421 -2.99 -2.61 -24.10
N VAL A 422 -1.99 -1.99 -23.47
CA VAL A 422 -2.03 -1.60 -22.06
C VAL A 422 -2.33 -0.11 -21.94
N LYS A 423 -3.46 0.21 -21.31
CA LYS A 423 -3.90 1.58 -21.03
C LYS A 423 -3.81 1.89 -19.54
N CYS A 424 -3.68 3.17 -19.21
CA CYS A 424 -3.61 3.68 -17.83
C CYS A 424 -4.68 4.74 -17.61
N LEU A 425 -5.48 4.62 -16.55
CA LEU A 425 -6.41 5.69 -16.16
C LEU A 425 -5.66 6.94 -15.68
N ASN A 426 -6.15 8.11 -16.08
CA ASN A 426 -5.64 9.39 -15.60
C ASN A 426 -5.95 9.62 -14.11
N PHE A 427 -7.11 9.15 -13.65
CA PHE A 427 -7.53 9.23 -12.26
C PHE A 427 -7.75 7.81 -11.72
N PRO A 428 -7.13 7.43 -10.60
CA PRO A 428 -7.13 6.05 -10.16
C PRO A 428 -8.46 5.66 -9.55
N ALA A 429 -8.88 4.43 -9.81
CA ALA A 429 -10.03 3.81 -9.15
C ALA A 429 -9.60 2.98 -7.92
N VAL A 430 -8.33 2.58 -7.88
CA VAL A 430 -7.73 1.80 -6.80
C VAL A 430 -6.49 2.52 -6.29
N HIS A 431 -6.27 2.46 -4.98
CA HIS A 431 -5.00 2.84 -4.39
C HIS A 431 -4.53 1.75 -3.44
N GLN A 432 -3.23 1.72 -3.20
CA GLN A 432 -2.67 0.83 -2.21
C GLN A 432 -2.89 1.41 -0.82
N MET A 433 -3.56 0.66 0.04
CA MET A 433 -3.62 0.97 1.45
C MET A 433 -2.44 0.31 2.15
N HIS A 434 -1.53 1.15 2.68
CA HIS A 434 -0.52 0.67 3.60
C HIS A 434 -1.19 0.34 4.94
N PHE A 435 -1.67 -0.90 5.05
CA PHE A 435 -1.80 -1.52 6.36
C PHE A 435 -0.38 -1.54 6.90
N ASP A 436 -0.09 -0.73 7.90
CA ASP A 436 1.24 -0.44 8.48
C ASP A 436 2.10 -1.69 8.83
N TYR A 437 1.63 -2.91 8.57
CA TYR A 437 2.42 -4.13 8.48
C TYR A 437 1.75 -5.20 7.57
N SER A 438 2.44 -5.67 6.52
CA SER A 438 2.07 -6.88 5.75
C SER A 438 2.98 -8.05 6.10
N SER A 439 2.38 -9.23 6.34
CA SER A 439 3.05 -10.49 6.68
C SER A 439 4.06 -10.95 5.61
N SER A 440 3.94 -10.47 4.37
CA SER A 440 4.83 -10.78 3.25
C SER A 440 6.29 -10.31 3.46
N ASN A 441 6.51 -9.30 4.31
CA ASN A 441 7.86 -8.83 4.63
C ASN A 441 8.65 -9.76 5.59
N GLU A 442 7.98 -10.69 6.29
CA GLU A 442 8.65 -11.66 7.18
C GLU A 442 9.01 -12.97 6.50
N GLU A 443 8.23 -13.40 5.52
CA GLU A 443 8.40 -14.71 4.88
C GLU A 443 9.58 -14.78 3.91
N SER A 444 9.94 -13.65 3.30
CA SER A 444 11.19 -13.53 2.53
C SER A 444 12.44 -13.63 3.41
N LYS A 445 12.30 -13.70 4.74
CA LYS A 445 13.43 -13.60 5.69
C LYS A 445 13.69 -14.85 6.52
N LYS A 446 12.67 -15.67 6.76
CA LYS A 446 12.83 -16.93 7.54
C LYS A 446 13.50 -18.07 6.74
N GLY A 447 13.75 -17.92 5.43
CA GLY A 447 14.26 -18.98 4.55
C GLY A 447 15.77 -19.04 4.31
N GLY A 448 16.59 -18.26 5.02
CA GLY A 448 18.04 -18.21 4.83
C GLY A 448 18.84 -18.94 5.90
N MET A 449 19.01 -20.27 5.77
CA MET A 449 20.09 -21.03 6.41
C MET A 449 20.56 -22.15 5.48
N PRO A 450 21.83 -22.19 5.08
CA PRO A 450 22.70 -23.33 5.31
C PRO A 450 23.22 -23.36 6.75
#